data_AF-A0A2H3KMC5-F1
#
_entry.id   AF-A0A2H3KMC5-F1
#
_cell.length_a   1.000
_cell.length_b   1.000
_cell.length_c   1.000
_cell.angle_alpha   90.00
_cell.angle_beta   90.00
_cell.angle_gamma   90.00
#
_symmetry.space_group_name_H-M   'P 1'
#
loop_
_entity.id
_entity.type
_entity.pdbx_description
1 polymer ?
#
loop_
_entity_poly.entity_id
_entity_poly.type
_entity_poly.pdbx_seq_one_letter_code
_entity_poly.pdbx_strand_id
1 'polypeptide(L)'
;MGFLAEYLQTMFKQQCPIGWTCHTEQRLLSETFERRMGYSSRVDVLFRHNDGRHAVWVEFEVSRADPVANHAKFLVAHARNSKLHHDTFISMVSPHVAYGRSHLAANMIFLMRKMGVQSFQTTLLPQFTAAQIKQLNALSIDLIQAYPDLYPDREVERVFTLIAPVVAMDQRRLHFVGNMLEVMLNIQTWNEQIHHVDAQAVWGKRTVLYFVYDPLTRTFAPSKFCGYLVLAADTESIHSGMTIPVYVDLDRNAPSFDGFRARTHLQKHLGMLLISNDDHPTIIRDFEQWHQGCHEQITVHPRGPNILVPPVWFRQTRH
;
A
#
# COMPACT_ATOMS: atom_id res chain seq x y z
N MET A 1 -7.53 -20.04 17.54
CA MET A 1 -6.71 -18.86 17.17
C MET A 1 -5.55 -19.38 16.34
N GLY A 2 -5.12 -18.63 15.31
CA GLY A 2 -3.99 -19.04 14.50
C GLY A 2 -2.69 -18.47 15.04
N PHE A 3 -1.59 -19.22 14.91
CA PHE A 3 -0.29 -18.88 15.50
C PHE A 3 0.53 -17.91 14.65
N LEU A 4 0.08 -17.60 13.42
CA LEU A 4 0.83 -16.72 12.52
C LEU A 4 0.92 -15.28 13.04
N ALA A 5 -0.17 -14.74 13.59
CA ALA A 5 -0.15 -13.39 14.16
C ALA A 5 0.80 -13.30 15.36
N GLU A 6 0.75 -14.28 16.28
CA GLU A 6 1.64 -14.37 17.44
C GLU A 6 3.11 -14.49 17.04
N TYR A 7 3.40 -15.33 16.04
CA TYR A 7 4.73 -15.44 15.46
C TYR A 7 5.21 -14.10 14.88
N LEU A 8 4.38 -13.44 14.06
CA LEU A 8 4.72 -12.14 13.47
C LEU A 8 4.94 -11.06 14.52
N GLN A 9 4.11 -10.99 15.57
CA GLN A 9 4.29 -10.06 16.70
C GLN A 9 5.67 -10.27 17.37
N THR A 10 6.06 -11.53 17.60
CA THR A 10 7.37 -11.88 18.15
C THR A 10 8.51 -11.43 17.23
N MET A 11 8.39 -11.68 15.93
CA MET A 11 9.42 -11.32 14.96
C MET A 11 9.54 -9.81 14.77
N PHE A 12 8.45 -9.06 14.74
CA PHE A 12 8.46 -7.59 14.68
C PHE A 12 9.19 -7.00 15.88
N LYS A 13 9.00 -7.57 17.06
CA LYS A 13 9.71 -7.16 18.28
C LYS A 13 11.21 -7.45 18.19
N GLN A 14 11.60 -8.61 17.68
CA GLN A 14 13.01 -8.99 17.51
C GLN A 14 13.72 -8.15 16.43
N GLN A 15 12.99 -7.75 15.40
CA GLN A 15 13.49 -6.99 14.25
C GLN A 15 13.21 -5.48 14.38
N CYS A 16 12.96 -4.99 15.59
CA CYS A 16 12.67 -3.59 15.85
C CYS A 16 13.82 -2.71 15.33
N PRO A 17 13.56 -1.72 14.46
CA PRO A 17 14.62 -0.87 13.93
C PRO A 17 15.30 -0.02 14.99
N ILE A 18 16.56 0.36 14.73
CA ILE A 18 17.31 1.30 15.56
C ILE A 18 16.53 2.63 15.65
N GLY A 19 16.46 3.20 16.85
CA GLY A 19 15.71 4.42 17.12
C GLY A 19 14.25 4.19 17.53
N TRP A 20 13.80 2.93 17.59
CA TRP A 20 12.45 2.56 17.97
C TRP A 20 12.43 1.54 19.10
N THR A 21 11.33 1.52 19.87
CA THR A 21 10.95 0.42 20.74
C THR A 21 9.71 -0.27 20.19
N CYS A 22 9.63 -1.59 20.36
CA CYS A 22 8.51 -2.39 19.88
C CYS A 22 7.79 -3.08 21.04
N HIS A 23 6.47 -2.90 21.09
CA HIS A 23 5.58 -3.55 22.04
C HIS A 23 4.50 -4.32 21.28
N THR A 24 4.00 -5.41 21.87
CA THR A 24 2.95 -6.24 21.28
C THR A 24 1.74 -6.26 22.20
N GLU A 25 0.54 -6.37 21.65
CA GLU A 25 -0.73 -6.42 22.40
C GLU A 25 -0.92 -5.25 23.38
N GLN A 26 -0.35 -4.09 23.03
CA GLN A 26 -0.31 -2.92 23.90
C GLN A 26 -1.67 -2.23 23.93
N ARG A 27 -2.16 -1.94 25.14
CA ARG A 27 -3.37 -1.14 25.36
C ARG A 27 -3.11 0.34 25.04
N LEU A 28 -4.02 0.95 24.29
CA LEU A 28 -3.86 2.30 23.74
C LEU A 28 -4.74 3.33 24.45
N LEU A 29 -5.91 2.91 24.92
CA LEU A 29 -6.85 3.73 25.70
C LEU A 29 -6.94 3.24 27.14
N SER A 30 -7.47 4.05 28.05
CA SER A 30 -7.61 3.65 29.45
C SER A 30 -8.59 2.50 29.61
N GLU A 31 -8.39 1.64 30.61
CA GLU A 31 -9.29 0.53 30.88
C GLU A 31 -10.73 0.98 31.16
N THR A 32 -10.88 2.14 31.82
CA THR A 32 -12.18 2.76 32.06
C THR A 32 -12.88 3.10 30.76
N PHE A 33 -12.14 3.56 29.74
CA PHE A 33 -12.69 3.83 28.42
C PHE A 33 -13.11 2.54 27.72
N GLU A 34 -12.26 1.51 27.74
CA GLU A 34 -12.56 0.19 27.15
C GLU A 34 -13.83 -0.42 27.76
N ARG A 35 -13.96 -0.38 29.09
CA ARG A 35 -15.16 -0.84 29.81
C ARG A 35 -16.41 -0.07 29.39
N ARG A 36 -16.30 1.24 29.18
CA ARG A 36 -17.42 2.08 28.75
C ARG A 36 -17.83 1.83 27.29
N MET A 37 -16.87 1.59 26.41
CA MET A 37 -17.12 1.42 24.98
C MET A 37 -17.39 -0.04 24.58
N GLY A 38 -17.11 -1.00 25.46
CA GLY A 38 -17.39 -2.42 25.23
C GLY A 38 -16.38 -3.12 24.31
N TYR A 39 -15.20 -2.55 24.06
CA TYR A 39 -14.14 -3.18 23.27
C TYR A 39 -12.73 -2.87 23.78
N SER A 40 -11.80 -3.77 23.47
CA SER A 40 -10.36 -3.62 23.76
C SER A 40 -9.66 -2.80 22.68
N SER A 41 -8.81 -1.87 23.12
CA SER A 41 -7.96 -1.00 22.31
C SER A 41 -6.52 -1.52 22.25
N ARG A 42 -6.36 -2.83 22.06
CA ARG A 42 -5.05 -3.45 21.86
C ARG A 42 -4.69 -3.44 20.39
N VAL A 43 -3.42 -3.17 20.13
CA VAL A 43 -2.80 -3.26 18.80
C VAL A 43 -1.84 -4.45 18.77
N ASP A 44 -1.79 -5.16 17.64
CA ASP A 44 -0.90 -6.30 17.46
C ASP A 44 0.57 -5.89 17.68
N VAL A 45 1.01 -4.80 17.02
CA VAL A 45 2.34 -4.23 17.19
C VAL A 45 2.29 -2.70 17.30
N LEU A 46 3.01 -2.17 18.31
CA LEU A 46 3.24 -0.75 18.51
C LEU A 46 4.73 -0.45 18.45
N PHE A 47 5.17 0.25 17.43
CA PHE A 47 6.49 0.89 17.41
C PHE A 47 6.38 2.29 18.00
N ARG A 48 7.29 2.65 18.92
CA ARG A 48 7.43 4.03 19.42
C ARG A 48 8.81 4.53 19.08
N HIS A 49 8.89 5.71 18.47
CA HIS A 49 10.17 6.33 18.24
C HIS A 49 10.77 6.81 19.58
N ASN A 50 12.10 6.73 19.71
CA ASN A 50 12.79 7.00 20.98
C ASN A 50 12.67 8.46 21.45
N ASP A 51 12.30 9.39 20.57
CA ASP A 51 11.99 10.78 20.95
C ASP A 51 10.61 10.93 21.64
N GLY A 52 9.81 9.86 21.66
CA GLY A 52 8.49 9.81 22.27
C GLY A 52 7.41 10.61 21.53
N ARG A 53 7.69 11.14 20.33
CA ARG A 53 6.78 12.04 19.61
C ARG A 53 5.88 11.35 18.60
N HIS A 54 6.23 10.13 18.22
CA HIS A 54 5.57 9.42 17.14
C HIS A 54 5.53 7.92 17.41
N ALA A 55 4.36 7.30 17.20
CA ALA A 55 4.20 5.87 17.23
C ALA A 55 3.55 5.34 15.94
N VAL A 56 3.84 4.09 15.62
CA VAL A 56 3.28 3.35 14.49
C VAL A 56 2.52 2.15 15.02
N TRP A 57 1.22 2.12 14.73
CA TRP A 57 0.28 1.11 15.17
C TRP A 57 0.04 0.17 14.00
N VAL A 58 0.34 -1.11 14.16
CA VAL A 58 0.24 -2.11 13.11
C VAL A 58 -0.76 -3.18 13.53
N GLU A 59 -1.73 -3.44 12.65
CA GLU A 59 -2.75 -4.49 12.81
C GLU A 59 -2.56 -5.56 11.73
N PHE A 60 -2.58 -6.83 12.13
CA PHE A 60 -2.47 -7.98 11.26
C PHE A 60 -3.85 -8.57 10.95
N GLU A 61 -4.33 -8.35 9.73
CA GLU A 61 -5.58 -8.93 9.24
C GLU A 61 -5.28 -10.26 8.52
N VAL A 62 -4.95 -11.31 9.28
CA VAL A 62 -4.51 -12.61 8.73
C VAL A 62 -5.62 -13.43 8.10
N SER A 63 -6.81 -13.48 8.72
CA SER A 63 -7.95 -14.32 8.28
C SER A 63 -9.28 -13.74 8.77
N ARG A 64 -9.35 -12.41 8.85
CA ARG A 64 -10.44 -11.70 9.52
C ARG A 64 -11.69 -11.63 8.67
N ALA A 65 -12.83 -11.81 9.34
CA ALA A 65 -14.14 -11.67 8.73
C ALA A 65 -14.53 -10.20 8.52
N ASP A 66 -14.02 -9.30 9.35
CA ASP A 66 -14.25 -7.85 9.25
C ASP A 66 -12.98 -7.08 9.64
N PRO A 67 -12.14 -6.71 8.66
CA PRO A 67 -10.91 -5.95 8.91
C PRO A 67 -11.15 -4.48 9.29
N VAL A 68 -12.38 -3.95 9.13
CA VAL A 68 -12.67 -2.52 9.34
C VAL A 68 -12.79 -2.16 10.82
N ALA A 69 -13.11 -3.13 11.68
CA ALA A 69 -13.27 -2.89 13.11
C ALA A 69 -12.02 -2.23 13.75
N ASN A 70 -10.81 -2.65 13.36
CA ASN A 70 -9.56 -2.09 13.88
C ASN A 70 -9.31 -0.65 13.39
N HIS A 71 -9.69 -0.33 12.16
CA HIS A 71 -9.67 1.02 11.63
C HIS A 71 -10.55 1.97 12.46
N ALA A 72 -11.77 1.53 12.79
CA ALA A 72 -12.70 2.29 13.61
C ALA A 72 -12.17 2.51 15.04
N LYS A 73 -11.56 1.49 15.66
CA LYS A 73 -10.92 1.61 16.98
C LYS A 73 -9.82 2.67 16.98
N PHE A 74 -8.93 2.63 15.98
CA PHE A 74 -7.87 3.63 15.85
C PHE A 74 -8.45 5.03 15.71
N LEU A 75 -9.43 5.20 14.82
CA LEU A 75 -10.05 6.49 14.56
C LEU A 75 -10.71 7.07 15.82
N VAL A 76 -11.39 6.24 16.61
CA VAL A 76 -11.96 6.66 17.90
C VAL A 76 -10.85 7.03 18.88
N ALA A 77 -9.76 6.27 18.94
CA ALA A 77 -8.63 6.59 19.81
C ALA A 77 -8.01 7.94 19.43
N HIS A 78 -7.75 8.15 18.15
CA HIS A 78 -7.23 9.40 17.59
C HIS A 78 -8.14 10.59 17.92
N ALA A 79 -9.44 10.48 17.67
CA ALA A 79 -10.41 11.54 17.96
C ALA A 79 -10.55 11.88 19.46
N ARG A 80 -10.16 10.97 20.36
CA ARG A 80 -10.30 11.13 21.82
C ARG A 80 -9.00 11.49 22.53
N ASN A 81 -7.85 11.37 21.86
CA ASN A 81 -6.56 11.61 22.46
C ASN A 81 -5.66 12.40 21.51
N SER A 82 -5.53 13.70 21.79
CA SER A 82 -4.72 14.62 20.98
C SER A 82 -3.25 14.22 20.87
N LYS A 83 -2.73 13.44 21.82
CA LYS A 83 -1.36 12.91 21.75
C LYS A 83 -1.14 11.93 20.60
N LEU A 84 -2.21 11.40 20.01
CA LEU A 84 -2.16 10.44 18.91
C LEU A 84 -2.30 11.10 17.54
N HIS A 85 -2.34 12.43 17.48
CA HIS A 85 -2.50 13.15 16.21
C HIS A 85 -1.31 12.97 15.27
N HIS A 86 -0.14 12.67 15.81
CA HIS A 86 1.07 12.42 15.05
C HIS A 86 1.32 10.92 14.80
N ASP A 87 0.51 10.03 15.38
CA ASP A 87 0.70 8.60 15.23
C ASP A 87 0.24 8.12 13.86
N THR A 88 0.87 7.04 13.39
CA THR A 88 0.53 6.38 12.13
C THR A 88 -0.18 5.06 12.36
N PHE A 89 -1.26 4.83 11.62
CA PHE A 89 -1.96 3.55 11.56
C PHE A 89 -1.59 2.75 10.32
N ILE A 90 -1.34 1.45 10.48
CA ILE A 90 -1.10 0.53 9.38
C ILE A 90 -1.96 -0.71 9.54
N SER A 91 -2.80 -1.01 8.56
CA SER A 91 -3.45 -2.31 8.43
C SER A 91 -2.68 -3.18 7.45
N MET A 92 -2.16 -4.32 7.92
CA MET A 92 -1.49 -5.32 7.08
C MET A 92 -2.47 -6.45 6.79
N VAL A 93 -3.02 -6.48 5.56
CA VAL A 93 -4.10 -7.39 5.17
C VAL A 93 -3.58 -8.54 4.33
N SER A 94 -3.78 -9.77 4.79
CA SER A 94 -3.28 -10.94 4.07
C SER A 94 -4.12 -11.27 2.84
N PRO A 95 -3.55 -11.99 1.85
CA PRO A 95 -4.28 -12.57 0.73
C PRO A 95 -5.42 -13.53 1.10
N HIS A 96 -5.50 -14.02 2.35
CA HIS A 96 -6.60 -14.88 2.80
C HIS A 96 -7.87 -14.10 3.18
N VAL A 97 -7.75 -12.79 3.44
CA VAL A 97 -8.93 -11.93 3.61
C VAL A 97 -9.61 -11.75 2.26
N ALA A 98 -10.94 -11.93 2.23
CA ALA A 98 -11.72 -11.82 1.01
C ALA A 98 -11.49 -10.47 0.31
N TYR A 99 -11.30 -10.51 -1.01
CA TYR A 99 -10.97 -9.34 -1.85
C TYR A 99 -11.83 -8.11 -1.55
N GLY A 100 -13.16 -8.26 -1.55
CA GLY A 100 -14.08 -7.15 -1.29
C GLY A 100 -13.92 -6.53 0.12
N ARG A 101 -13.55 -7.33 1.12
CA ARG A 101 -13.30 -6.84 2.49
C ARG A 101 -11.96 -6.14 2.61
N SER A 102 -10.93 -6.64 1.93
CA SER A 102 -9.64 -5.96 1.81
C SER A 102 -9.78 -4.59 1.13
N HIS A 103 -10.63 -4.49 0.10
CA HIS A 103 -10.94 -3.22 -0.56
C HIS A 103 -11.76 -2.29 0.33
N LEU A 104 -12.71 -2.82 1.12
CA LEU A 104 -13.45 -2.01 2.08
C LEU A 104 -12.52 -1.42 3.15
N ALA A 105 -11.57 -2.21 3.67
CA ALA A 105 -10.54 -1.71 4.58
C ALA A 105 -9.66 -0.62 3.94
N ALA A 106 -9.23 -0.82 2.68
CA ALA A 106 -8.46 0.19 1.96
C ALA A 106 -9.25 1.50 1.77
N ASN A 107 -10.56 1.41 1.52
CA ASN A 107 -11.43 2.59 1.48
C ASN A 107 -11.52 3.28 2.85
N MET A 108 -11.53 2.52 3.95
CA MET A 108 -11.49 3.08 5.28
C MET A 108 -10.19 3.85 5.56
N ILE A 109 -9.05 3.39 5.02
CA ILE A 109 -7.79 4.15 5.07
C ILE A 109 -7.94 5.52 4.40
N PHE A 110 -8.57 5.61 3.23
CA PHE A 110 -8.84 6.90 2.59
C PHE A 110 -9.71 7.81 3.46
N LEU A 111 -10.74 7.27 4.11
CA LEU A 111 -11.59 8.03 5.04
C LEU A 111 -10.81 8.49 6.28
N MET A 112 -9.97 7.64 6.85
CA MET A 112 -9.11 7.98 7.99
C MET A 112 -8.16 9.14 7.63
N ARG A 113 -7.56 9.12 6.44
CA ARG A 113 -6.73 10.25 5.94
C ARG A 113 -7.51 11.55 5.82
N LYS A 114 -8.75 11.50 5.34
CA LYS A 114 -9.65 12.67 5.31
C LYS A 114 -9.99 13.20 6.71
N MET A 115 -9.93 12.36 7.73
CA MET A 115 -10.11 12.74 9.13
C MET A 115 -8.80 13.14 9.81
N GLY A 116 -7.72 13.30 9.05
CA GLY A 116 -6.42 13.74 9.56
C GLY A 116 -5.53 12.65 10.13
N VAL A 117 -5.94 11.39 10.01
CA VAL A 117 -5.09 10.28 10.44
C VAL A 117 -4.05 9.97 9.37
N GLN A 118 -2.77 9.92 9.76
CA GLN A 118 -1.76 9.31 8.91
C GLN A 118 -1.96 7.80 8.90
N SER A 119 -2.57 7.26 7.85
CA SER A 119 -2.91 5.84 7.78
C SER A 119 -2.52 5.19 6.46
N PHE A 120 -2.20 3.89 6.51
CA PHE A 120 -1.85 3.07 5.36
C PHE A 120 -2.49 1.69 5.47
N GLN A 121 -2.77 1.07 4.33
CA GLN A 121 -2.98 -0.37 4.25
C GLN A 121 -1.91 -0.95 3.35
N THR A 122 -1.38 -2.11 3.72
CA THR A 122 -0.51 -2.91 2.86
C THR A 122 -0.85 -4.38 2.91
N THR A 123 -0.38 -5.15 1.94
CA THR A 123 -0.58 -6.59 1.92
C THR A 123 0.36 -7.25 2.93
N LEU A 124 -0.18 -8.08 3.82
CA LEU A 124 0.63 -8.94 4.70
C LEU A 124 1.10 -10.16 3.93
N LEU A 125 2.42 -10.39 3.85
CA LEU A 125 3.04 -11.54 3.21
C LEU A 125 2.58 -11.75 1.74
N PRO A 126 2.88 -10.80 0.84
CA PRO A 126 2.34 -10.72 -0.52
C PRO A 126 2.87 -11.83 -1.44
N GLN A 127 3.90 -12.56 -1.01
CA GLN A 127 4.44 -13.72 -1.72
C GLN A 127 3.55 -14.96 -1.61
N PHE A 128 2.62 -15.01 -0.64
CA PHE A 128 1.77 -16.17 -0.41
C PHE A 128 0.37 -15.97 -0.96
N THR A 129 -0.25 -17.07 -1.37
CA THR A 129 -1.67 -17.15 -1.75
C THR A 129 -2.57 -17.29 -0.52
N ALA A 130 -3.88 -17.10 -0.70
CA ALA A 130 -4.88 -17.33 0.35
C ALA A 130 -4.75 -18.74 0.98
N ALA A 131 -4.53 -19.78 0.17
CA ALA A 131 -4.39 -21.15 0.63
C ALA A 131 -3.13 -21.35 1.49
N GLN A 132 -2.00 -20.77 1.06
CA GLN A 132 -0.75 -20.81 1.81
C GLN A 132 -0.86 -20.07 3.13
N ILE A 133 -1.48 -18.88 3.16
CA ILE A 133 -1.73 -18.15 4.40
C ILE A 133 -2.64 -18.95 5.34
N LYS A 134 -3.71 -19.57 4.82
CA LYS A 134 -4.59 -20.43 5.61
C LYS A 134 -3.84 -21.61 6.23
N GLN A 135 -2.95 -22.25 5.46
CA GLN A 135 -2.09 -23.33 5.94
C GLN A 135 -1.11 -22.83 7.00
N LEU A 136 -0.36 -21.77 6.73
CA LEU A 136 0.59 -21.14 7.65
C LEU A 136 -0.07 -20.80 8.99
N ASN A 137 -1.28 -20.24 8.95
CA ASN A 137 -2.02 -19.85 10.15
C ASN A 137 -2.50 -21.06 11.00
N ALA A 138 -2.45 -22.28 10.46
CA ALA A 138 -2.79 -23.51 11.16
C ALA A 138 -1.56 -24.29 11.69
N LEU A 139 -0.34 -23.90 11.29
CA LEU A 139 0.90 -24.52 11.77
C LEU A 139 1.23 -24.08 13.21
N SER A 140 1.99 -24.91 13.93
CA SER A 140 2.61 -24.51 15.19
C SER A 140 3.72 -23.47 14.95
N ILE A 141 4.08 -22.71 15.99
CA ILE A 141 5.14 -21.69 15.91
C ILE A 141 6.47 -22.27 15.36
N ASP A 142 6.89 -23.44 15.84
CA ASP A 142 8.14 -24.08 15.38
C ASP A 142 8.12 -24.39 13.88
N LEU A 143 6.97 -24.84 13.36
CA LEU A 143 6.79 -25.13 11.95
C LEU A 143 6.68 -23.85 11.10
N ILE A 144 6.12 -22.78 11.65
CA ILE A 144 6.10 -21.46 11.00
C ILE A 144 7.53 -20.93 10.88
N GLN A 145 8.33 -21.03 11.95
CA GLN A 145 9.72 -20.58 11.97
C GLN A 145 10.59 -21.32 10.95
N ALA A 146 10.33 -22.62 10.74
CA ALA A 146 11.02 -23.43 9.75
C ALA A 146 10.43 -23.30 8.31
N TYR A 147 9.37 -22.51 8.12
CA TYR A 147 8.67 -22.44 6.84
C TYR A 147 9.53 -21.72 5.78
N PRO A 148 9.74 -22.33 4.60
CA PRO A 148 10.56 -21.72 3.55
C PRO A 148 9.93 -20.40 3.04
N ASP A 149 10.78 -19.46 2.66
CA ASP A 149 10.38 -18.17 2.06
C ASP A 149 9.52 -17.24 2.95
N LEU A 150 9.40 -17.55 4.24
CA LEU A 150 8.81 -16.65 5.24
C LEU A 150 9.89 -15.72 5.80
N TYR A 151 9.84 -14.45 5.41
CA TYR A 151 10.80 -13.41 5.79
C TYR A 151 10.12 -12.26 6.54
N PRO A 152 9.93 -12.38 7.87
CA PRO A 152 9.27 -11.34 8.68
C PRO A 152 9.97 -9.97 8.62
N ASP A 153 11.28 -9.95 8.39
CA ASP A 153 12.10 -8.74 8.27
C ASP A 153 11.63 -7.86 7.11
N ARG A 154 11.14 -8.48 6.03
CA ARG A 154 10.57 -7.76 4.89
C ARG A 154 9.23 -7.10 5.21
N GLU A 155 8.49 -7.62 6.18
CA GLU A 155 7.23 -7.01 6.63
C GLU A 155 7.52 -5.78 7.50
N VAL A 156 8.53 -5.85 8.38
CA VAL A 156 9.02 -4.69 9.13
C VAL A 156 9.57 -3.63 8.17
N GLU A 157 10.47 -4.00 7.24
CA GLU A 157 11.02 -3.08 6.24
C GLU A 157 9.91 -2.33 5.48
N ARG A 158 8.83 -3.04 5.12
CA ARG A 158 7.70 -2.47 4.40
C ARG A 158 6.91 -1.46 5.22
N VAL A 159 6.67 -1.73 6.50
CA VAL A 159 6.06 -0.76 7.41
C VAL A 159 6.84 0.56 7.35
N PHE A 160 8.16 0.51 7.53
CA PHE A 160 8.98 1.72 7.55
C PHE A 160 9.14 2.38 6.17
N THR A 161 9.10 1.60 5.10
CA THR A 161 9.10 2.12 3.72
C THR A 161 7.84 2.92 3.41
N LEU A 162 6.69 2.54 3.95
CA LEU A 162 5.41 3.21 3.68
C LEU A 162 5.24 4.50 4.49
N ILE A 163 5.61 4.48 5.78
CA ILE A 163 5.42 5.64 6.65
C ILE A 163 6.43 6.76 6.38
N ALA A 164 7.60 6.41 5.83
CA ALA A 164 8.62 7.39 5.50
C ALA A 164 8.24 8.13 4.20
N PRO A 165 8.13 9.47 4.21
CA PRO A 165 7.92 10.21 2.97
C PRO A 165 9.16 10.08 2.07
N VAL A 166 8.93 9.77 0.80
CA VAL A 166 9.96 9.77 -0.25
C VAL A 166 10.44 11.20 -0.51
N VAL A 167 9.51 12.16 -0.43
CA VAL A 167 9.76 13.60 -0.54
C VAL A 167 8.85 14.30 0.46
N ALA A 168 9.41 15.17 1.29
CA ALA A 168 8.66 16.12 2.10
C ALA A 168 8.67 17.49 1.41
N MET A 169 7.49 18.04 1.14
CA MET A 169 7.26 19.40 0.64
C MET A 169 6.41 20.14 1.67
N ASP A 170 6.41 21.47 1.65
CA ASP A 170 5.78 22.31 2.68
C ASP A 170 4.36 21.87 3.06
N GLN A 171 3.51 21.61 2.06
CA GLN A 171 2.10 21.21 2.27
C GLN A 171 1.77 19.79 1.79
N ARG A 172 2.76 19.02 1.33
CA ARG A 172 2.53 17.72 0.68
C ARG A 172 3.66 16.75 1.01
N ARG A 173 3.31 15.48 1.20
CA ARG A 173 4.26 14.39 1.39
C ARG A 173 4.04 13.36 0.30
N LEU A 174 5.10 13.03 -0.42
CA LEU A 174 5.10 11.95 -1.40
C LEU A 174 5.40 10.64 -0.66
N HIS A 175 4.50 9.67 -0.74
CA HIS A 175 4.70 8.33 -0.18
C HIS A 175 4.61 7.28 -1.29
N PHE A 176 5.15 6.10 -1.03
CA PHE A 176 4.88 4.94 -1.87
C PHE A 176 3.46 4.41 -1.63
N VAL A 177 2.79 3.95 -2.68
CA VAL A 177 1.46 3.30 -2.58
C VAL A 177 1.50 2.08 -1.69
N GLY A 178 0.54 1.96 -0.77
CA GLY A 178 0.51 0.90 0.24
C GLY A 178 -0.13 -0.39 -0.26
N ASN A 179 -1.10 -0.30 -1.16
CA ASN A 179 -1.91 -1.45 -1.58
C ASN A 179 -2.31 -1.40 -3.07
N MET A 180 -2.80 -2.53 -3.58
CA MET A 180 -3.17 -2.65 -4.99
C MET A 180 -4.39 -1.82 -5.41
N LEU A 181 -5.32 -1.49 -4.49
CA LEU A 181 -6.44 -0.62 -4.83
C LEU A 181 -5.96 0.79 -5.19
N GLU A 182 -5.03 1.35 -4.41
CA GLU A 182 -4.40 2.65 -4.74
C GLU A 182 -3.69 2.63 -6.10
N VAL A 183 -2.99 1.53 -6.41
CA VAL A 183 -2.35 1.35 -7.73
C VAL A 183 -3.40 1.37 -8.84
N MET A 184 -4.49 0.61 -8.70
CA MET A 184 -5.55 0.55 -9.72
C MET A 184 -6.26 1.91 -9.89
N LEU A 185 -6.52 2.62 -8.79
CA LEU A 185 -7.11 3.96 -8.84
C LEU A 185 -6.17 4.96 -9.56
N ASN A 186 -4.86 4.87 -9.35
CA ASN A 186 -3.89 5.68 -10.09
C ASN A 186 -3.90 5.37 -11.60
N ILE A 187 -4.06 4.10 -12.01
CA ILE A 187 -4.21 3.75 -13.43
C ILE A 187 -5.47 4.39 -14.00
N GLN A 188 -6.60 4.30 -13.30
CA GLN A 188 -7.87 4.91 -13.72
C GLN A 188 -7.73 6.43 -13.84
N THR A 189 -7.20 7.10 -12.82
CA THR A 189 -6.99 8.56 -12.84
C THR A 189 -6.08 8.99 -13.99
N TRP A 190 -5.01 8.24 -14.29
CA TRP A 190 -4.16 8.56 -15.43
C TRP A 190 -4.91 8.46 -16.75
N ASN A 191 -5.64 7.36 -16.97
CA ASN A 191 -6.40 7.14 -18.20
C ASN A 191 -7.54 8.15 -18.37
N GLU A 192 -8.22 8.52 -17.30
CA GLU A 192 -9.24 9.58 -17.34
C GLU A 192 -8.60 10.93 -17.72
N GLN A 193 -7.47 11.29 -17.09
CA GLN A 193 -6.88 12.60 -17.28
C GLN A 193 -6.17 12.77 -18.62
N ILE A 194 -5.50 11.73 -19.15
CA ILE A 194 -4.69 11.86 -20.36
C ILE A 194 -5.51 12.19 -21.62
N HIS A 195 -6.84 12.05 -21.57
CA HIS A 195 -7.74 12.42 -22.65
C HIS A 195 -8.26 13.87 -22.56
N HIS A 196 -7.94 14.60 -21.49
CA HIS A 196 -8.28 16.02 -21.37
C HIS A 196 -7.17 16.90 -21.98
N VAL A 197 -7.58 17.87 -22.80
CA VAL A 197 -6.65 18.77 -23.51
C VAL A 197 -5.69 19.50 -22.56
N ASP A 198 -6.21 20.02 -21.44
CA ASP A 198 -5.38 20.72 -20.45
C ASP A 198 -4.33 19.80 -19.82
N ALA A 199 -4.72 18.56 -19.51
CA ALA A 199 -3.80 17.57 -18.96
C ALA A 199 -2.77 17.10 -19.99
N GLN A 200 -3.16 16.93 -21.26
CA GLN A 200 -2.22 16.61 -22.35
C GLN A 200 -1.18 17.72 -22.53
N ALA A 201 -1.60 18.98 -22.51
CA ALA A 201 -0.72 20.13 -22.64
C ALA A 201 0.34 20.17 -21.52
N VAL A 202 -0.06 19.84 -20.28
CA VAL A 202 0.85 19.77 -19.14
C VAL A 202 1.74 18.53 -19.20
N TRP A 203 1.19 17.37 -19.58
CA TRP A 203 1.90 16.10 -19.66
C TRP A 203 3.00 16.11 -20.71
N GLY A 204 2.70 16.64 -21.91
CA GLY A 204 3.58 16.62 -23.07
C GLY A 204 3.74 15.23 -23.68
N LYS A 205 4.89 14.96 -24.30
CA LYS A 205 5.26 13.61 -24.79
C LYS A 205 6.39 13.05 -23.93
N ARG A 206 6.22 11.82 -23.42
CA ARG A 206 7.17 11.21 -22.47
C ARG A 206 7.58 9.81 -22.89
N THR A 207 8.87 9.50 -22.73
CA THR A 207 9.38 8.14 -22.93
C THR A 207 9.18 7.29 -21.70
N VAL A 208 8.50 6.15 -21.83
CA VAL A 208 8.15 5.27 -20.73
C VAL A 208 8.66 3.87 -21.00
N LEU A 209 9.38 3.30 -20.02
CA LEU A 209 9.88 1.93 -20.06
C LEU A 209 8.99 0.97 -19.27
N TYR A 210 8.50 1.39 -18.10
CA TYR A 210 7.75 0.52 -17.18
C TYR A 210 6.29 0.93 -17.11
N PHE A 211 5.40 -0.04 -17.32
CA PHE A 211 3.95 0.12 -17.31
C PHE A 211 3.32 -0.78 -16.26
N VAL A 212 2.16 -0.39 -15.75
CA VAL A 212 1.35 -1.16 -14.80
C VAL A 212 0.03 -1.48 -15.50
N TYR A 213 -0.35 -2.76 -15.47
CA TYR A 213 -1.55 -3.27 -16.13
C TYR A 213 -2.71 -3.44 -15.14
N ASP A 214 -3.90 -2.93 -15.49
CA ASP A 214 -5.15 -3.26 -14.82
C ASP A 214 -5.90 -4.36 -15.59
N PRO A 215 -5.98 -5.60 -15.05
CA PRO A 215 -6.67 -6.70 -15.73
C PRO A 215 -8.20 -6.52 -15.82
N LEU A 216 -8.80 -5.66 -14.99
CA LEU A 216 -10.25 -5.45 -15.01
C LEU A 216 -10.67 -4.56 -16.18
N THR A 217 -9.98 -3.42 -16.34
CA THR A 217 -10.27 -2.44 -17.39
C THR A 217 -9.47 -2.67 -18.67
N ARG A 218 -8.44 -3.53 -18.61
CA ARG A 218 -7.46 -3.77 -19.67
C ARG A 218 -6.71 -2.50 -20.09
N THR A 219 -6.49 -1.60 -19.14
CA THR A 219 -5.77 -0.34 -19.36
C THR A 219 -4.40 -0.38 -18.69
N PHE A 220 -3.55 0.56 -19.08
CA PHE A 220 -2.19 0.68 -18.55
C PHE A 220 -1.93 2.11 -18.08
N ALA A 221 -0.90 2.28 -17.26
CA ALA A 221 -0.34 3.59 -16.94
C ALA A 221 1.16 3.45 -16.60
N PRO A 222 1.95 4.54 -16.68
CA PRO A 222 3.37 4.51 -16.31
C PRO A 222 3.57 4.12 -14.84
N SER A 223 4.53 3.22 -14.56
CA SER A 223 4.76 2.74 -13.18
C SER A 223 5.12 3.85 -12.19
N LYS A 224 5.82 4.89 -12.67
CA LYS A 224 6.15 6.08 -11.89
C LYS A 224 4.90 6.86 -11.47
N PHE A 225 3.83 6.84 -12.26
CA PHE A 225 2.56 7.46 -11.90
C PHE A 225 1.82 6.60 -10.86
N CYS A 226 1.84 5.27 -11.05
CA CYS A 226 1.10 4.35 -10.20
C CYS A 226 1.76 4.07 -8.84
N GLY A 227 3.08 4.17 -8.74
CA GLY A 227 3.85 3.74 -7.58
C GLY A 227 3.88 4.71 -6.40
N TYR A 228 3.32 5.91 -6.54
CA TYR A 228 3.32 6.92 -5.48
C TYR A 228 1.93 7.45 -5.19
N LEU A 229 1.76 7.95 -3.98
CA LEU A 229 0.62 8.77 -3.57
C LEU A 229 1.11 10.09 -3.00
N VAL A 230 0.28 11.11 -3.12
CA VAL A 230 0.51 12.39 -2.46
C VAL A 230 -0.47 12.52 -1.31
N LEU A 231 0.07 12.67 -0.11
CA LEU A 231 -0.70 12.99 1.09
C LEU A 231 -0.53 14.49 1.37
N ALA A 232 -1.62 15.18 1.64
CA ALA A 232 -1.53 16.54 2.14
C ALA A 232 -0.87 16.54 3.53
N ALA A 233 -0.06 17.55 3.81
CA ALA A 233 0.51 17.78 5.14
C ALA A 233 -0.61 18.19 6.11
N ASP A 234 -1.58 18.98 5.60
CA ASP A 234 -2.78 19.41 6.29
C ASP A 234 -4.06 18.85 5.62
N THR A 235 -5.05 18.55 6.43
CA THR A 235 -6.08 17.51 6.25
C THR A 235 -7.20 17.81 5.23
N GLU A 236 -7.04 18.78 4.34
CA GLU A 236 -8.14 19.29 3.50
C GLU A 236 -8.20 18.72 2.08
N SER A 237 -7.15 18.01 1.62
CA SER A 237 -7.17 17.45 0.26
C SER A 237 -7.95 16.13 0.19
N ILE A 238 -9.02 16.15 -0.62
CA ILE A 238 -9.96 15.03 -0.81
C ILE A 238 -9.38 13.94 -1.74
N HIS A 239 -8.34 14.26 -2.52
CA HIS A 239 -7.73 13.35 -3.49
C HIS A 239 -6.46 12.71 -2.91
N SER A 240 -6.58 11.43 -2.55
CA SER A 240 -5.43 10.58 -2.21
C SER A 240 -5.07 9.76 -3.44
N GLY A 241 -4.27 10.36 -4.32
CA GLY A 241 -3.86 9.74 -5.58
C GLY A 241 -2.93 10.63 -6.38
N MET A 242 -2.32 10.08 -7.41
CA MET A 242 -1.48 10.83 -8.35
C MET A 242 -2.35 11.48 -9.43
N THR A 243 -2.05 12.73 -9.80
CA THR A 243 -2.66 13.41 -10.95
C THR A 243 -1.57 13.88 -11.91
N ILE A 244 -1.91 14.12 -13.17
CA ILE A 244 -0.97 14.60 -14.19
C ILE A 244 -0.27 15.91 -13.77
N PRO A 245 -0.98 16.97 -13.30
CA PRO A 245 -0.32 18.19 -12.87
C PRO A 245 0.68 17.96 -11.74
N VAL A 246 0.31 17.15 -10.75
CA VAL A 246 1.17 16.84 -9.60
C VAL A 246 2.37 15.99 -10.03
N TYR A 247 2.16 15.01 -10.92
CA TYR A 247 3.23 14.22 -11.50
C TYR A 247 4.27 15.12 -12.19
N VAL A 248 3.83 16.06 -13.03
CA VAL A 248 4.74 16.93 -13.80
C VAL A 248 5.51 17.88 -12.88
N ASP A 249 4.86 18.41 -11.83
CA ASP A 249 5.51 19.21 -10.79
C ASP A 249 6.62 18.42 -10.08
N LEU A 250 6.30 17.21 -9.60
CA LEU A 250 7.26 16.33 -8.92
C LEU A 250 8.40 15.91 -9.83
N ASP A 251 8.13 15.60 -11.10
CA ASP A 251 9.14 15.15 -12.07
C ASP A 251 10.20 16.22 -12.34
N ARG A 252 9.83 17.51 -12.24
CA ARG A 252 10.76 18.63 -12.38
C ARG A 252 11.52 18.93 -11.09
N ASN A 253 10.85 18.81 -9.95
CA ASN A 253 11.32 19.40 -8.69
C ASN A 253 11.85 18.38 -7.68
N ALA A 254 11.61 17.08 -7.85
CA ALA A 254 11.95 16.05 -6.87
C ALA A 254 12.77 14.91 -7.47
N PRO A 255 14.12 14.93 -7.35
CA PRO A 255 14.97 13.84 -7.87
C PRO A 255 14.65 12.46 -7.30
N SER A 256 14.16 12.41 -6.06
CA SER A 256 13.72 11.18 -5.39
C SER A 256 12.46 10.55 -6.01
N PHE A 257 11.66 11.34 -6.75
CA PHE A 257 10.54 10.84 -7.54
C PHE A 257 11.10 10.17 -8.80
N ASP A 258 11.32 8.86 -8.72
CA ASP A 258 12.03 8.08 -9.73
C ASP A 258 11.23 6.85 -10.17
N GLY A 259 11.32 6.52 -11.47
CA GLY A 259 10.60 5.41 -12.08
C GLY A 259 11.17 4.04 -11.72
N PHE A 260 12.50 3.93 -11.53
CA PHE A 260 13.13 2.69 -11.09
C PHE A 260 12.75 2.35 -9.64
N ARG A 261 12.73 3.35 -8.75
CA ARG A 261 12.22 3.23 -7.38
C ARG A 261 10.75 2.82 -7.34
N ALA A 262 9.90 3.45 -8.15
CA ALA A 262 8.48 3.10 -8.25
C ALA A 262 8.29 1.63 -8.65
N ARG A 263 8.94 1.20 -9.73
CA ARG A 263 8.90 -0.19 -10.20
C ARG A 263 9.40 -1.16 -9.13
N THR A 264 10.52 -0.84 -8.48
CA THR A 264 11.11 -1.69 -7.44
C THR A 264 10.18 -1.82 -6.24
N HIS A 265 9.53 -0.73 -5.82
CA HIS A 265 8.51 -0.76 -4.76
C HIS A 265 7.33 -1.66 -5.11
N LEU A 266 6.74 -1.48 -6.29
CA LEU A 266 5.61 -2.28 -6.77
C LEU A 266 5.94 -3.78 -6.80
N GLN A 267 7.14 -4.15 -7.24
CA GLN A 267 7.58 -5.56 -7.26
C GLN A 267 7.88 -6.09 -5.85
N LYS A 268 8.73 -5.39 -5.09
CA LYS A 268 9.25 -5.89 -3.82
C LYS A 268 8.20 -5.88 -2.70
N HIS A 269 7.39 -4.83 -2.62
CA HIS A 269 6.51 -4.60 -1.48
C HIS A 269 5.04 -4.89 -1.78
N LEU A 270 4.59 -4.84 -3.04
CA LEU A 270 3.22 -5.21 -3.41
C LEU A 270 3.12 -6.56 -4.13
N GLY A 271 4.26 -7.21 -4.42
CA GLY A 271 4.29 -8.52 -5.08
C GLY A 271 3.89 -8.47 -6.56
N MET A 272 3.92 -7.29 -7.20
CA MET A 272 3.68 -7.20 -8.64
C MET A 272 4.74 -7.98 -9.42
N LEU A 273 4.32 -8.60 -10.52
CA LEU A 273 5.20 -9.41 -11.35
C LEU A 273 5.57 -8.63 -12.60
N LEU A 274 6.85 -8.60 -12.93
CA LEU A 274 7.31 -8.13 -14.24
C LEU A 274 7.23 -9.31 -15.20
N ILE A 275 6.45 -9.17 -16.26
CA ILE A 275 6.26 -10.25 -17.24
C ILE A 275 7.19 -10.10 -18.44
N SER A 276 7.53 -11.24 -19.05
CA SER A 276 8.11 -11.27 -20.40
C SER A 276 7.02 -11.07 -21.44
N ASN A 277 7.34 -10.37 -22.53
CA ASN A 277 6.40 -10.13 -23.62
C ASN A 277 5.98 -11.44 -24.31
N ASP A 278 6.90 -12.40 -24.41
CA ASP A 278 6.67 -13.67 -25.11
C ASP A 278 5.69 -14.59 -24.37
N ASP A 279 5.64 -14.48 -23.04
CA ASP A 279 4.84 -15.38 -22.18
C ASP A 279 3.36 -14.95 -22.07
N HIS A 280 3.03 -13.73 -22.52
CA HIS A 280 1.72 -13.11 -22.29
C HIS A 280 1.17 -12.34 -23.51
N PRO A 281 0.93 -13.02 -24.65
CA PRO A 281 0.53 -12.38 -25.90
C PRO A 281 -0.78 -11.58 -25.79
N THR A 282 -1.72 -12.02 -24.94
CA THR A 282 -2.97 -11.29 -24.70
C THR A 282 -2.73 -9.91 -24.08
N ILE A 283 -1.82 -9.81 -23.10
CA ILE A 283 -1.53 -8.54 -22.43
C ILE A 283 -0.79 -7.60 -23.37
N ILE A 284 0.08 -8.13 -24.23
CA ILE A 284 0.76 -7.33 -25.25
C ILE A 284 -0.22 -6.77 -26.27
N ARG A 285 -1.17 -7.57 -26.74
CA ARG A 285 -2.23 -7.06 -27.63
C ARG A 285 -3.07 -5.98 -26.95
N ASP A 286 -3.44 -6.18 -25.68
CA ASP A 286 -4.17 -5.16 -24.92
C ASP A 286 -3.33 -3.88 -24.78
N PHE A 287 -2.01 -4.00 -24.58
CA PHE A 287 -1.08 -2.87 -24.52
C PHE A 287 -1.00 -2.11 -25.84
N GLU A 288 -0.87 -2.81 -26.96
CA GLU A 288 -0.82 -2.19 -28.30
C GLU A 288 -2.11 -1.41 -28.59
N GLN A 289 -3.27 -2.00 -28.28
CA GLN A 289 -4.56 -1.34 -28.46
C GLN A 289 -4.70 -0.10 -27.58
N TRP A 290 -4.33 -0.20 -26.30
CA TRP A 290 -4.34 0.94 -25.38
C TRP A 290 -3.37 2.04 -25.81
N HIS A 291 -2.15 1.67 -26.23
CA HIS A 291 -1.11 2.62 -26.62
C HIS A 291 -1.51 3.42 -27.85
N GLN A 292 -2.20 2.82 -28.83
CA GLN A 292 -2.74 3.55 -29.98
C GLN A 292 -3.61 4.75 -29.56
N GLY A 293 -4.39 4.61 -28.49
CA GLY A 293 -5.25 5.68 -27.96
C GLY A 293 -4.50 6.84 -27.27
N CYS A 294 -3.22 6.68 -26.95
CA CYS A 294 -2.40 7.68 -26.25
C CYS A 294 -0.97 7.83 -26.81
N HIS A 295 -0.76 7.40 -28.06
CA HIS A 295 0.57 7.32 -28.69
C HIS A 295 1.23 8.69 -28.89
N GLU A 296 0.44 9.76 -28.94
CA GLU A 296 0.94 11.13 -29.01
C GLU A 296 1.58 11.57 -27.69
N GLN A 297 1.07 11.06 -26.56
CA GLN A 297 1.51 11.40 -25.21
C GLN A 297 2.59 10.45 -24.67
N ILE A 298 2.62 9.20 -25.16
CA ILE A 298 3.58 8.18 -24.73
C ILE A 298 4.44 7.70 -25.88
N THR A 299 5.76 7.83 -25.70
CA THR A 299 6.76 7.11 -26.48
C THR A 299 7.18 5.86 -25.71
N VAL A 300 7.02 4.68 -26.28
CA VAL A 300 7.55 3.46 -25.67
C VAL A 300 9.07 3.47 -25.80
N HIS A 301 9.79 3.14 -24.72
CA HIS A 301 11.24 3.08 -24.74
C HIS A 301 11.75 2.11 -25.83
N PRO A 302 12.89 2.37 -26.51
CA PRO A 302 13.40 1.53 -27.61
C PRO A 302 13.65 0.05 -27.27
N ARG A 303 13.77 -0.26 -25.97
CA ARG A 303 13.91 -1.64 -25.45
C ARG A 303 12.57 -2.39 -25.37
N GLY A 304 11.47 -1.76 -25.77
CA GLY A 304 10.12 -2.28 -25.60
C GLY A 304 9.50 -1.95 -24.23
N PRO A 305 8.20 -2.25 -24.06
CA PRO A 305 7.50 -2.04 -22.80
C PRO A 305 7.83 -3.15 -21.80
N ASN A 306 8.11 -2.76 -20.56
CA ASN A 306 8.21 -3.67 -19.42
C ASN A 306 6.91 -3.58 -18.61
N ILE A 307 6.13 -4.65 -18.58
CA ILE A 307 4.78 -4.62 -18.01
C ILE A 307 4.77 -5.27 -16.63
N LEU A 308 4.29 -4.52 -15.63
CA LEU A 308 3.99 -5.01 -14.29
C LEU A 308 2.53 -5.42 -14.22
N VAL A 309 2.28 -6.64 -13.77
CA VAL A 309 0.94 -7.19 -13.57
C VAL A 309 0.67 -7.45 -12.09
N PRO A 310 -0.58 -7.35 -11.63
CA PRO A 310 -0.91 -7.64 -10.24
C PRO A 310 -0.54 -9.08 -9.85
N PRO A 311 -0.23 -9.32 -8.57
CA PRO A 311 0.02 -10.65 -8.04
C PRO A 311 -1.19 -11.57 -8.25
N VAL A 312 -0.95 -12.88 -8.29
CA VAL A 312 -1.99 -13.89 -8.57
C VAL A 312 -3.18 -13.76 -7.62
N TRP A 313 -2.93 -13.51 -6.34
CA TRP A 313 -4.00 -13.36 -5.34
C TRP A 313 -4.89 -12.13 -5.54
N PHE A 314 -4.44 -11.13 -6.30
CA PHE A 314 -5.25 -9.94 -6.63
C PHE A 314 -6.12 -10.17 -7.87
N ARG A 315 -5.75 -11.12 -8.74
CA ARG A 315 -6.47 -11.39 -9.98
C ARG A 315 -7.78 -12.10 -9.65
N GLN A 316 -8.91 -11.43 -9.85
CA GLN A 316 -10.20 -12.12 -9.84
C GLN A 316 -10.28 -13.05 -11.04
N THR A 317 -10.44 -14.35 -10.79
CA THR A 317 -11.24 -15.17 -11.71
C THR A 317 -12.68 -14.76 -11.50
N ARG A 318 -13.29 -14.11 -12.50
CA ARG A 318 -14.76 -13.98 -12.51
C ARG A 318 -15.33 -15.40 -12.39
N HIS A 319 -16.17 -15.62 -11.37
CA HIS A 319 -17.08 -16.76 -11.35
C HIS A 319 -18.32 -16.42 -12.16
#